data_AF-A0A1V4XQY9-F1
#
_entry.id   AF-A0A1V4XQY9-F1
#
_cell.length_a   1.000
_cell.length_b   1.000
_cell.length_c   1.000
_cell.angle_alpha   90.00
_cell.angle_beta   90.00
_cell.angle_gamma   90.00
#
_symmetry.space_group_name_H-M   'P 1'
#
loop_
_entity.id
_entity.type
_entity.pdbx_description
1 polymer ?
#
loop_
_entity_poly.entity_id
_entity_poly.type
_entity_poly.pdbx_seq_one_letter_code
_entity_poly.pdbx_strand_id
1 'polypeptide(L)'
;MRRWRLKLLTAVSVSVLAVLSLLSTGFAGTLSSPLLARAEQGGTILSGAPTYDWWYGCSPTSAGMMVGYYDRKGYGGLSYSNLVRGGVAESTTFGISAWSALAQSAIASSGHVSHYYVSGYDASGDDLAGRTVAEYDSLADFMGTSQDSYGNRNGMTTFFYYTDGSAFTAKDSLDYGIQDKDGAYGIWEYLNYAGYAVSLSSVYTQHIFGEDYANGFTFADYKAEIDAGRVVMIQVTGHSMFGYGYGDNDTVYFYNTWDDQEHTMTWGGTYSEMDQWGVVCFTPEGGSAVPLPPSILLFGFGFAGIGWCGRFRRK
;
A
#
# COMPACT_ATOMS: atom_id res chain seq x y z
N MET A 1 9.17 36.48 -12.07
CA MET A 1 9.57 36.22 -10.67
C MET A 1 8.41 35.54 -9.94
N ARG A 2 8.30 34.21 -10.07
CA ARG A 2 7.33 33.42 -9.30
C ARG A 2 7.90 33.26 -7.89
N ARG A 3 7.20 33.84 -6.90
CA ARG A 3 7.48 33.63 -5.48
C ARG A 3 7.12 32.18 -5.15
N TRP A 4 8.09 31.28 -5.26
CA TRP A 4 8.01 29.95 -4.66
C TRP A 4 7.95 30.19 -3.14
N ARG A 5 6.79 29.94 -2.54
CA ARG A 5 6.74 29.81 -1.08
C ARG A 5 7.59 28.59 -0.75
N LEU A 6 8.63 28.82 0.04
CA LEU A 6 9.49 27.82 0.62
C LEU A 6 8.62 26.95 1.55
N LYS A 7 7.88 25.98 0.99
CA LYS A 7 7.44 24.83 1.78
C LYS A 7 8.73 24.05 2.03
N LEU A 8 9.20 24.01 3.28
CA LEU A 8 10.39 23.22 3.60
C LEU A 8 10.08 21.76 3.23
N LEU A 9 10.98 21.20 2.44
CA LEU A 9 10.97 19.81 2.02
C LEU A 9 11.83 19.03 3.02
N THR A 10 11.31 17.91 3.52
CA THR A 10 12.08 16.96 4.33
C THR A 10 12.04 15.59 3.68
N ALA A 11 13.08 14.79 3.94
CA ALA A 11 13.20 13.41 3.50
C ALA A 11 13.43 12.52 4.72
N VAL A 12 12.80 11.35 4.74
CA VAL A 12 13.03 10.31 5.75
C VAL A 12 13.38 9.01 5.03
N SER A 13 14.53 8.43 5.42
CA SER A 13 14.92 7.09 5.00
C SER A 13 14.33 6.08 5.97
N VAL A 14 13.71 5.04 5.42
CA VAL A 14 12.96 4.00 6.16
C VAL A 14 13.69 2.68 6.00
N SER A 15 14.00 2.01 7.14
CA SER A 15 14.85 0.83 7.21
C SER A 15 14.62 0.02 8.49
N VAL A 16 14.32 -1.28 8.39
CA VAL A 16 14.05 -2.15 9.56
C VAL A 16 15.13 -2.04 10.66
N LEU A 17 14.82 -1.36 11.76
CA LEU A 17 15.59 -1.54 13.00
C LEU A 17 15.13 -2.83 13.68
N ALA A 18 16.02 -3.83 13.74
CA ALA A 18 15.73 -5.09 14.40
C ALA A 18 15.51 -4.88 15.92
N VAL A 19 14.26 -5.03 16.38
CA VAL A 19 13.92 -5.08 17.82
C VAL A 19 13.25 -6.44 18.09
N LEU A 20 13.94 -7.29 18.86
CA LEU A 20 13.45 -8.58 19.34
C LEU A 20 13.23 -8.50 20.86
N SER A 21 12.00 -8.60 21.34
CA SER A 21 11.73 -8.99 22.74
C SER A 21 10.31 -9.55 22.98
N LEU A 22 10.25 -10.52 23.92
CA LEU A 22 9.20 -11.49 24.24
C LEU A 22 8.24 -11.08 25.40
N LEU A 23 6.99 -11.59 25.33
CA LEU A 23 6.02 -11.97 26.41
C LEU A 23 5.40 -10.85 27.28
N SER A 24 4.18 -10.88 27.85
CA SER A 24 3.13 -11.91 28.03
C SER A 24 1.75 -11.28 28.38
N THR A 25 0.70 -12.03 28.02
CA THR A 25 -0.74 -12.05 28.39
C THR A 25 -1.32 -11.28 29.60
N GLY A 26 -2.56 -10.79 29.43
CA GLY A 26 -3.53 -10.52 30.50
C GLY A 26 -4.98 -10.55 29.97
N PHE A 27 -5.89 -11.26 30.67
CA PHE A 27 -7.25 -11.66 30.24
C PHE A 27 -8.36 -11.04 31.13
N ALA A 28 -9.63 -11.18 30.68
CA ALA A 28 -10.95 -10.97 31.34
C ALA A 28 -11.61 -9.59 31.10
N GLY A 29 -12.81 -9.43 30.50
CA GLY A 29 -14.15 -10.03 30.71
C GLY A 29 -15.06 -8.91 31.28
N THR A 30 -16.31 -8.59 30.90
CA THR A 30 -17.50 -9.37 30.46
C THR A 30 -18.62 -8.46 29.88
N LEU A 31 -19.43 -9.09 29.02
CA LEU A 31 -20.75 -8.85 28.36
C LEU A 31 -21.84 -7.92 28.96
N SER A 32 -22.61 -7.26 28.06
CA SER A 32 -24.11 -7.21 27.92
C SER A 32 -24.52 -5.97 27.07
N SER A 33 -25.56 -5.89 26.23
CA SER A 33 -26.49 -6.76 25.50
C SER A 33 -27.09 -5.90 24.35
N PRO A 34 -27.64 -6.49 23.28
CA PRO A 34 -27.83 -5.87 21.97
C PRO A 34 -29.22 -5.24 21.79
N LEU A 35 -29.35 -4.17 21.00
CA LEU A 35 -30.49 -3.85 20.09
C LEU A 35 -30.84 -2.37 19.87
N LEU A 36 -30.13 -1.38 20.44
CA LEU A 36 -30.50 0.04 20.25
C LEU A 36 -29.35 1.02 20.01
N ALA A 37 -28.25 0.59 19.38
CA ALA A 37 -27.17 1.47 18.94
C ALA A 37 -26.67 1.07 17.54
N ARG A 38 -27.36 1.53 16.48
CA ARG A 38 -26.87 1.43 15.09
C ARG A 38 -26.56 2.81 14.52
N ALA A 39 -25.63 3.48 15.19
CA ALA A 39 -24.80 4.56 14.67
C ALA A 39 -23.36 4.15 15.07
N GLU A 40 -22.71 3.35 14.22
CA GLU A 40 -21.87 2.21 14.65
C GLU A 40 -20.56 2.58 15.35
N GLN A 41 -20.43 2.12 16.61
CA GLN A 41 -19.19 1.52 17.11
C GLN A 41 -18.95 0.25 16.29
N GLY A 42 -17.84 0.20 15.56
CA GLY A 42 -17.52 -0.85 14.62
C GLY A 42 -16.25 -0.52 13.85
N GLY A 43 -15.34 -1.49 13.78
CA GLY A 43 -14.15 -1.43 12.92
C GLY A 43 -14.43 -1.97 11.53
N THR A 44 -13.67 -1.49 10.54
CA THR A 44 -13.65 -2.07 9.19
C THR A 44 -12.32 -2.77 8.98
N ILE A 45 -12.35 -4.04 8.59
CA ILE A 45 -11.17 -4.81 8.18
C ILE A 45 -11.38 -5.28 6.74
N LEU A 46 -10.46 -4.91 5.84
CA LEU A 46 -10.51 -5.33 4.45
C LEU A 46 -10.16 -6.81 4.30
N SER A 47 -11.12 -7.59 3.79
CA SER A 47 -10.92 -9.02 3.54
C SER A 47 -9.93 -9.28 2.40
N GLY A 48 -9.03 -10.25 2.59
CA GLY A 48 -8.08 -10.68 1.56
C GLY A 48 -6.83 -9.80 1.44
N ALA A 49 -6.54 -9.01 2.48
CA ALA A 49 -5.23 -8.43 2.75
C ALA A 49 -4.12 -9.51 2.65
N PRO A 50 -3.11 -9.35 1.78
CA PRO A 50 -2.00 -10.29 1.68
C PRO A 50 -0.94 -10.05 2.77
N THR A 51 -0.21 -11.10 3.15
CA THR A 51 0.89 -11.05 4.13
C THR A 51 2.23 -11.39 3.48
N TYR A 52 3.12 -10.43 3.29
CA TYR A 52 4.42 -10.72 2.66
C TYR A 52 5.58 -10.67 3.65
N ASP A 53 6.38 -11.74 3.62
CA ASP A 53 7.68 -11.83 4.29
C ASP A 53 8.62 -10.78 3.73
N TRP A 54 9.45 -10.21 4.61
CA TRP A 54 10.38 -9.15 4.26
C TRP A 54 11.25 -9.56 3.07
N TRP A 55 11.25 -8.73 2.03
CA TRP A 55 11.95 -9.03 0.79
C TRP A 55 12.78 -7.84 0.31
N TYR A 56 14.02 -7.76 0.79
CA TYR A 56 15.03 -6.76 0.40
C TYR A 56 14.64 -5.29 0.68
N GLY A 57 13.68 -5.06 1.57
CA GLY A 57 13.29 -3.74 2.06
C GLY A 57 11.86 -3.75 2.59
N CYS A 58 11.60 -3.07 3.72
CA CYS A 58 10.25 -3.04 4.31
C CYS A 58 9.27 -2.23 3.45
N SER A 59 9.74 -1.12 2.89
CA SER A 59 8.95 -0.22 2.04
C SER A 59 8.51 -0.87 0.73
N PRO A 60 9.40 -1.49 -0.09
CA PRO A 60 8.94 -2.19 -1.28
C PRO A 60 8.11 -3.44 -0.94
N THR A 61 8.34 -4.10 0.21
CA THR A 61 7.49 -5.24 0.65
C THR A 61 6.07 -4.78 1.00
N SER A 62 5.93 -3.65 1.70
CA SER A 62 4.64 -3.06 2.06
C SER A 62 3.90 -2.49 0.85
N ALA A 63 4.61 -1.82 -0.07
CA ALA A 63 4.06 -1.47 -1.38
C ALA A 63 3.65 -2.72 -2.18
N GLY A 64 4.43 -3.80 -2.08
CA GLY A 64 4.13 -5.12 -2.60
C GLY A 64 2.78 -5.65 -2.12
N MET A 65 2.52 -5.59 -0.82
CA MET A 65 1.23 -5.99 -0.25
C MET A 65 0.07 -5.13 -0.78
N MET A 66 0.28 -3.82 -0.97
CA MET A 66 -0.74 -2.95 -1.57
C MET A 66 -1.04 -3.33 -3.03
N VAL A 67 -0.01 -3.50 -3.87
CA VAL A 67 -0.22 -3.89 -5.28
C VAL A 67 -0.80 -5.30 -5.37
N GLY A 68 -0.37 -6.24 -4.52
CA GLY A 68 -0.92 -7.59 -4.43
C GLY A 68 -2.39 -7.61 -3.98
N TYR A 69 -2.79 -6.72 -3.07
CA TYR A 69 -4.18 -6.57 -2.67
C TYR A 69 -5.04 -6.17 -3.88
N TYR A 70 -4.65 -5.15 -4.63
CA TYR A 70 -5.40 -4.69 -5.80
C TYR A 70 -5.34 -5.66 -6.98
N ASP A 71 -4.23 -6.38 -7.17
CA ASP A 71 -4.10 -7.44 -8.17
C ASP A 71 -5.15 -8.55 -7.95
N ARG A 72 -5.31 -8.95 -6.69
CA ARG A 72 -6.25 -10.01 -6.28
C ARG A 72 -7.70 -9.56 -6.22
N LYS A 73 -7.97 -8.34 -5.76
CA LYS A 73 -9.32 -7.88 -5.38
C LYS A 73 -9.93 -6.92 -6.37
N GLY A 74 -9.12 -6.24 -7.18
CA GLY A 74 -9.57 -5.09 -7.93
C GLY A 74 -9.87 -3.88 -7.03
N TYR A 75 -10.35 -2.80 -7.64
CA TYR A 75 -10.81 -1.60 -6.94
C TYR A 75 -11.84 -0.85 -7.79
N GLY A 76 -12.90 -0.30 -7.17
CA GLY A 76 -13.91 0.50 -7.88
C GLY A 76 -14.67 -0.24 -8.99
N GLY A 77 -14.81 -1.56 -8.90
CA GLY A 77 -15.41 -2.40 -9.95
C GLY A 77 -14.49 -2.68 -11.16
N LEU A 78 -13.21 -2.31 -11.05
CA LEU A 78 -12.18 -2.57 -12.04
C LEU A 78 -11.20 -3.64 -11.54
N SER A 79 -10.69 -4.45 -12.48
CA SER A 79 -9.62 -5.43 -12.27
C SER A 79 -8.26 -4.80 -12.54
N TYR A 80 -7.28 -5.19 -11.72
CA TYR A 80 -5.89 -4.77 -11.80
C TYR A 80 -4.90 -5.96 -11.89
N SER A 81 -5.27 -6.98 -12.67
CA SER A 81 -4.62 -8.31 -12.70
C SER A 81 -3.23 -8.40 -13.35
N ASN A 82 -2.54 -7.29 -13.60
CA ASN A 82 -1.14 -7.30 -14.02
C ASN A 82 -0.24 -6.44 -13.14
N LEU A 83 -0.77 -5.98 -11.99
CA LEU A 83 0.02 -5.32 -10.94
C LEU A 83 1.09 -6.26 -10.40
N VAL A 84 0.81 -7.55 -10.33
CA VAL A 84 1.84 -8.59 -10.15
C VAL A 84 1.93 -9.40 -11.44
N ARG A 85 3.09 -9.36 -12.10
CA ARG A 85 3.26 -10.00 -13.40
C ARG A 85 3.33 -11.53 -13.26
N GLY A 86 2.75 -12.23 -14.22
CA GLY A 86 2.84 -13.70 -14.33
C GLY A 86 1.65 -14.46 -13.74
N GLY A 87 0.71 -13.78 -13.10
CA GLY A 87 -0.50 -14.40 -12.54
C GLY A 87 -1.09 -13.59 -11.40
N VAL A 88 -2.04 -14.19 -10.70
CA VAL A 88 -2.64 -13.58 -9.50
C VAL A 88 -1.61 -13.60 -8.37
N ALA A 89 -1.37 -12.44 -7.75
CA ALA A 89 -0.46 -12.30 -6.62
C ALA A 89 -0.78 -13.30 -5.50
N GLU A 90 0.22 -13.84 -4.82
CA GLU A 90 0.03 -14.75 -3.70
C GLU A 90 -0.70 -14.06 -2.53
N SER A 91 -1.49 -14.80 -1.75
CA SER A 91 -2.07 -14.28 -0.50
C SER A 91 -1.04 -14.16 0.63
N THR A 92 0.06 -14.91 0.53
CA THR A 92 1.18 -14.85 1.46
C THR A 92 2.47 -15.25 0.76
N THR A 93 3.61 -14.71 1.18
CA THR A 93 4.94 -15.21 0.78
C THR A 93 5.65 -15.98 1.90
N PHE A 94 5.10 -15.99 3.11
CA PHE A 94 5.65 -16.76 4.23
C PHE A 94 5.64 -18.26 3.91
N GLY A 95 6.77 -18.92 4.17
CA GLY A 95 6.96 -20.34 3.90
C GLY A 95 7.08 -20.69 2.41
N ILE A 96 7.08 -19.71 1.51
CA ILE A 96 7.37 -19.92 0.08
C ILE A 96 8.89 -19.85 -0.13
N SER A 97 9.41 -20.79 -0.94
CA SER A 97 10.83 -20.79 -1.30
C SER A 97 11.22 -19.49 -2.02
N ALA A 98 12.41 -18.98 -1.71
CA ALA A 98 12.97 -17.81 -2.38
C ALA A 98 12.84 -17.92 -3.91
N TRP A 99 12.45 -16.82 -4.55
CA TRP A 99 12.26 -16.69 -6.01
C TRP A 99 11.13 -17.53 -6.60
N SER A 100 10.28 -18.13 -5.76
CA SER A 100 9.15 -18.95 -6.23
C SER A 100 7.84 -18.18 -6.26
N ALA A 101 7.71 -17.10 -5.47
CA ALA A 101 6.53 -16.25 -5.49
C ALA A 101 6.62 -15.17 -6.57
N LEU A 102 5.52 -14.92 -7.26
CA LEU A 102 5.37 -13.79 -8.19
C LEU A 102 5.53 -12.46 -7.43
N ALA A 103 4.93 -12.38 -6.23
CA ALA A 103 5.05 -11.21 -5.36
C ALA A 103 6.51 -10.88 -5.01
N GLN A 104 7.37 -11.87 -4.77
CA GLN A 104 8.80 -11.63 -4.51
C GLN A 104 9.48 -10.96 -5.69
N SER A 105 9.22 -11.42 -6.92
CA SER A 105 9.78 -10.83 -8.13
C SER A 105 9.27 -9.41 -8.39
N ALA A 106 8.00 -9.15 -8.05
CA ALA A 106 7.41 -7.81 -8.13
C ALA A 106 7.97 -6.84 -7.07
N ILE A 107 8.26 -7.33 -5.86
CA ILE A 107 8.82 -6.53 -4.76
C ILE A 107 10.29 -6.18 -5.05
N ALA A 108 11.14 -7.19 -5.22
CA ALA A 108 12.55 -7.02 -5.54
C ALA A 108 13.00 -8.19 -6.43
N SER A 109 13.30 -7.89 -7.69
CA SER A 109 13.69 -8.90 -8.67
C SER A 109 15.09 -9.47 -8.37
N SER A 110 15.42 -10.59 -9.00
CA SER A 110 16.79 -11.13 -8.91
C SER A 110 17.81 -10.16 -9.54
N GLY A 111 17.39 -9.40 -10.55
CA GLY A 111 18.15 -8.29 -11.12
C GLY A 111 18.43 -7.20 -10.10
N HIS A 112 17.42 -6.81 -9.29
CA HIS A 112 17.58 -5.87 -8.19
C HIS A 112 18.62 -6.34 -7.19
N VAL A 113 18.40 -7.52 -6.64
CA VAL A 113 19.23 -8.03 -5.54
C VAL A 113 20.68 -8.26 -5.99
N SER A 114 20.88 -8.81 -7.18
CA SER A 114 22.24 -9.06 -7.68
C SER A 114 23.02 -7.78 -8.00
N HIS A 115 22.36 -6.63 -8.13
CA HIS A 115 23.00 -5.37 -8.50
C HIS A 115 23.13 -4.38 -7.33
N TYR A 116 22.13 -4.33 -6.45
CA TYR A 116 21.99 -3.30 -5.41
C TYR A 116 21.94 -3.88 -3.99
N TYR A 117 22.14 -5.19 -3.78
CA TYR A 117 22.10 -5.79 -2.44
C TYR A 117 23.17 -6.88 -2.30
N VAL A 118 24.42 -6.55 -2.60
CA VAL A 118 25.51 -7.55 -2.69
C VAL A 118 26.07 -7.89 -1.30
N SER A 119 26.18 -6.89 -0.43
CA SER A 119 26.89 -6.97 0.86
C SER A 119 25.98 -7.14 2.07
N GLY A 120 24.68 -7.39 1.84
CA GLY A 120 23.70 -7.62 2.90
C GLY A 120 23.13 -6.35 3.51
N TYR A 121 22.26 -6.50 4.52
CA TYR A 121 21.48 -5.41 5.09
C TYR A 121 22.34 -4.27 5.66
N ASP A 122 21.91 -3.02 5.46
CA ASP A 122 22.59 -1.77 5.90
C ASP A 122 24.00 -1.55 5.30
N ALA A 123 24.45 -2.41 4.39
CA ALA A 123 25.65 -2.14 3.62
C ALA A 123 25.42 -1.02 2.59
N SER A 124 26.53 -0.40 2.18
CA SER A 124 26.57 0.67 1.19
C SER A 124 27.89 0.66 0.44
N GLY A 125 27.92 1.24 -0.75
CA GLY A 125 29.06 1.22 -1.67
C GLY A 125 29.24 -0.12 -2.37
N ASP A 126 28.17 -0.91 -2.47
CA ASP A 126 28.15 -2.25 -3.04
C ASP A 126 27.29 -2.38 -4.31
N ASP A 127 26.70 -1.28 -4.76
CA ASP A 127 26.12 -1.15 -6.09
C ASP A 127 27.13 -1.60 -7.17
N LEU A 128 26.72 -2.56 -8.00
CA LEU A 128 27.44 -2.89 -9.22
C LEU A 128 27.20 -1.81 -10.28
N ALA A 129 28.09 -1.72 -11.27
CA ALA A 129 27.91 -0.80 -12.38
C ALA A 129 27.17 -1.47 -13.55
N GLY A 130 26.40 -0.69 -14.30
CA GLY A 130 25.93 -1.05 -15.64
C GLY A 130 24.46 -1.42 -15.76
N ARG A 131 23.69 -1.48 -14.67
CA ARG A 131 22.23 -1.55 -14.75
C ARG A 131 21.65 -0.16 -14.94
N THR A 132 20.66 -0.07 -15.81
CA THR A 132 20.01 1.18 -16.19
C THR A 132 18.52 1.14 -15.85
N VAL A 133 17.87 2.31 -15.80
CA VAL A 133 16.43 2.44 -15.57
C VAL A 133 15.57 1.65 -16.57
N ALA A 134 16.10 1.36 -17.77
CA ALA A 134 15.42 0.55 -18.78
C ALA A 134 15.33 -0.94 -18.39
N GLU A 135 16.11 -1.38 -17.41
CA GLU A 135 16.17 -2.75 -16.89
C GLU A 135 15.47 -2.89 -15.54
N TYR A 136 14.84 -1.83 -15.05
CA TYR A 136 14.04 -1.86 -13.82
C TYR A 136 12.76 -2.67 -14.06
N ASP A 137 12.47 -3.59 -13.14
CA ASP A 137 11.39 -4.55 -13.28
C ASP A 137 10.70 -4.91 -11.97
N SER A 138 11.05 -4.23 -10.87
CA SER A 138 10.49 -4.47 -9.53
C SER A 138 10.27 -3.16 -8.77
N LEU A 139 9.38 -3.19 -7.77
CA LEU A 139 9.09 -2.05 -6.89
C LEU A 139 10.37 -1.48 -6.27
N ALA A 140 11.27 -2.33 -5.78
CA ALA A 140 12.53 -1.90 -5.17
C ALA A 140 13.42 -1.11 -6.15
N ASP A 141 13.40 -1.44 -7.45
CA ASP A 141 14.11 -0.67 -8.47
C ASP A 141 13.52 0.74 -8.63
N PHE A 142 12.22 0.84 -8.85
CA PHE A 142 11.56 2.13 -9.09
C PHE A 142 11.55 3.01 -7.83
N MET A 143 11.41 2.40 -6.64
CA MET A 143 11.44 3.10 -5.35
C MET A 143 12.85 3.53 -4.92
N GLY A 144 13.89 3.22 -5.70
CA GLY A 144 15.27 3.54 -5.35
C GLY A 144 15.79 2.76 -4.14
N THR A 145 15.15 1.64 -3.78
CA THR A 145 15.49 0.88 -2.57
C THR A 145 16.87 0.26 -2.72
N SER A 146 17.71 0.30 -1.67
CA SER A 146 19.07 -0.23 -1.71
C SER A 146 20.04 0.41 -2.71
N GLN A 147 19.64 1.48 -3.41
CA GLN A 147 20.49 2.12 -4.42
C GLN A 147 21.35 3.22 -3.78
N ASP A 148 22.65 2.95 -3.65
CA ASP A 148 23.63 3.88 -3.07
C ASP A 148 23.66 5.22 -3.82
N SER A 149 23.49 5.17 -5.15
CA SER A 149 23.43 6.36 -6.01
C SER A 149 22.32 7.36 -5.63
N TYR A 150 21.27 6.88 -4.94
CA TYR A 150 20.17 7.68 -4.41
C TYR A 150 20.26 7.91 -2.90
N GLY A 151 21.34 7.43 -2.26
CA GLY A 151 21.60 7.58 -0.83
C GLY A 151 20.89 6.52 0.03
N ASN A 152 20.35 5.47 -0.60
CA ASN A 152 19.66 4.39 0.09
C ASN A 152 20.62 3.21 0.26
N ARG A 153 21.01 2.90 1.50
CA ARG A 153 21.74 1.67 1.81
C ARG A 153 20.87 0.45 1.60
N ASN A 154 21.47 -0.73 1.61
CA ASN A 154 20.79 -2.01 1.47
C ASN A 154 19.58 -2.15 2.39
N GLY A 155 18.39 -2.24 1.80
CA GLY A 155 17.10 -2.39 2.47
C GLY A 155 16.44 -1.08 2.88
N MET A 156 17.02 0.07 2.52
CA MET A 156 16.48 1.40 2.81
C MET A 156 15.74 2.00 1.62
N THR A 157 14.71 2.79 1.90
CA THR A 157 13.97 3.58 0.90
C THR A 157 13.75 4.98 1.46
N THR A 158 13.89 6.02 0.65
CA THR A 158 13.65 7.39 1.06
C THR A 158 12.28 7.88 0.60
N PHE A 159 11.55 8.57 1.47
CA PHE A 159 10.28 9.23 1.13
C PHE A 159 10.39 10.73 1.42
N PHE A 160 9.86 11.54 0.50
CA PHE A 160 9.80 12.99 0.65
C PHE A 160 8.41 13.46 1.08
N TYR A 161 8.37 14.51 1.90
CA TYR A 161 7.12 15.09 2.41
C TYR A 161 7.25 16.59 2.68
N TYR A 162 6.12 17.27 2.74
CA TYR A 162 6.06 18.67 3.16
C TYR A 162 6.02 18.77 4.69
N THR A 163 6.82 19.68 5.26
CA THR A 163 6.81 19.94 6.71
C THR A 163 5.54 20.63 7.22
N ASP A 164 4.66 21.10 6.33
CA ASP A 164 3.35 21.68 6.70
C ASP A 164 2.25 20.61 6.83
N GLY A 165 2.59 19.34 6.65
CA GLY A 165 1.67 18.19 6.69
C GLY A 165 0.87 17.98 5.41
N SER A 166 0.95 18.87 4.41
CA SER A 166 0.23 18.65 3.15
C SER A 166 0.79 17.45 2.38
N ALA A 167 -0.07 16.78 1.61
CA ALA A 167 0.34 15.67 0.76
C ALA A 167 1.45 16.09 -0.21
N PHE A 168 2.53 15.31 -0.23
CA PHE A 168 3.62 15.42 -1.19
C PHE A 168 3.43 14.35 -2.26
N THR A 169 2.99 14.77 -3.44
CA THR A 169 2.60 13.87 -4.52
C THR A 169 3.78 13.46 -5.40
N ALA A 170 3.64 12.37 -6.16
CA ALA A 170 4.60 12.02 -7.20
C ALA A 170 4.79 13.18 -8.21
N LYS A 171 3.74 13.98 -8.47
CA LYS A 171 3.86 15.22 -9.24
C LYS A 171 4.82 16.23 -8.59
N ASP A 172 4.72 16.44 -7.28
CA ASP A 172 5.63 17.35 -6.57
C ASP A 172 7.07 16.85 -6.71
N SER A 173 7.30 15.54 -6.52
CA SER A 173 8.60 14.90 -6.68
C SER A 173 9.25 15.20 -8.04
N LEU A 174 8.48 15.07 -9.12
CA LEU A 174 8.89 15.42 -10.48
C LEU A 174 9.17 16.92 -10.64
N ASP A 175 8.30 17.78 -10.10
CA ASP A 175 8.44 19.24 -10.21
C ASP A 175 9.68 19.75 -9.44
N TYR A 176 10.11 19.07 -8.37
CA TYR A 176 11.35 19.35 -7.63
C TYR A 176 12.60 18.68 -8.23
N GLY A 177 12.46 17.78 -9.20
CA GLY A 177 13.59 17.06 -9.80
C GLY A 177 14.26 16.07 -8.85
N ILE A 178 13.49 15.47 -7.94
CA ILE A 178 13.97 14.49 -6.94
C ILE A 178 13.31 13.12 -7.10
N GLN A 179 12.60 12.92 -8.21
CA GLN A 179 11.75 11.79 -8.46
C GLN A 179 12.49 10.44 -8.37
N ASP A 180 13.76 10.40 -8.78
CA ASP A 180 14.59 9.19 -8.75
C ASP A 180 14.98 8.75 -7.32
N LYS A 181 14.68 9.58 -6.29
CA LYS A 181 15.02 9.33 -4.89
C LYS A 181 13.80 9.08 -3.99
N ASP A 182 12.59 9.22 -4.53
CA ASP A 182 11.36 9.25 -3.76
C ASP A 182 10.57 7.95 -3.94
N GLY A 183 10.42 7.19 -2.86
CA GLY A 183 9.70 5.92 -2.86
C GLY A 183 8.24 6.06 -3.31
N ALA A 184 7.58 7.19 -3.04
CA ALA A 184 6.21 7.41 -3.53
C ALA A 184 6.16 7.60 -5.05
N TYR A 185 7.12 8.34 -5.62
CA TYR A 185 7.27 8.43 -7.07
C TYR A 185 7.59 7.07 -7.70
N GLY A 186 8.45 6.27 -7.07
CA GLY A 186 8.76 4.93 -7.53
C GLY A 186 7.55 3.98 -7.57
N ILE A 187 6.63 4.09 -6.60
CA ILE A 187 5.35 3.37 -6.66
C ILE A 187 4.57 3.80 -7.90
N TRP A 188 4.48 5.11 -8.17
CA TRP A 188 3.82 5.62 -9.38
C TRP A 188 4.47 5.08 -10.67
N GLU A 189 5.80 5.06 -10.77
CA GLU A 189 6.50 4.50 -11.94
C GLU A 189 6.23 3.01 -12.12
N TYR A 190 6.24 2.23 -11.03
CA TYR A 190 5.91 0.81 -11.08
C TYR A 190 4.49 0.57 -11.60
N LEU A 191 3.51 1.37 -11.16
CA LEU A 191 2.13 1.26 -11.65
C LEU A 191 2.05 1.54 -13.17
N ASN A 192 2.81 2.52 -13.67
CA ASN A 192 2.90 2.80 -15.11
C ASN A 192 3.63 1.68 -15.87
N TYR A 193 4.70 1.12 -15.30
CA TYR A 193 5.40 -0.05 -15.83
C TYR A 193 4.48 -1.28 -15.92
N ALA A 194 3.61 -1.47 -14.93
CA ALA A 194 2.57 -2.49 -14.96
C ALA A 194 1.48 -2.18 -16.02
N GLY A 195 1.44 -0.99 -16.61
CA GLY A 195 0.52 -0.62 -17.68
C GLY A 195 -0.73 0.13 -17.20
N TYR A 196 -0.71 0.65 -15.97
CA TYR A 196 -1.78 1.47 -15.42
C TYR A 196 -1.44 2.95 -15.54
N ALA A 197 -2.30 3.70 -16.23
CA ALA A 197 -2.16 5.14 -16.41
C ALA A 197 -2.64 5.89 -15.15
N VAL A 198 -1.88 5.76 -14.07
CA VAL A 198 -2.18 6.37 -12.76
C VAL A 198 -1.79 7.84 -12.76
N SER A 199 -2.65 8.71 -12.24
CA SER A 199 -2.34 10.14 -12.08
C SER A 199 -1.13 10.36 -11.16
N LEU A 200 -0.22 11.27 -11.53
CA LEU A 200 0.90 11.69 -10.67
C LEU A 200 0.44 12.29 -9.33
N SER A 201 -0.81 12.71 -9.21
CA SER A 201 -1.36 13.27 -7.97
C SER A 201 -2.09 12.24 -7.10
N SER A 202 -2.30 11.02 -7.58
CA SER A 202 -2.98 9.97 -6.82
C SER A 202 -2.03 9.07 -6.02
N VAL A 203 -0.72 9.32 -6.09
CA VAL A 203 0.32 8.68 -5.27
C VAL A 203 1.03 9.75 -4.46
N TYR A 204 1.06 9.60 -3.14
CA TYR A 204 1.62 10.63 -2.26
C TYR A 204 2.08 10.08 -0.91
N THR A 205 3.05 10.78 -0.32
CA THR A 205 3.44 10.67 1.08
C THR A 205 2.81 11.82 1.86
N GLN A 206 2.29 11.56 3.05
CA GLN A 206 1.75 12.62 3.90
C GLN A 206 2.06 12.35 5.38
N HIS A 207 2.50 13.40 6.07
CA HIS A 207 2.70 13.35 7.52
C HIS A 207 1.35 13.21 8.21
N ILE A 208 1.27 12.49 9.33
CA ILE A 208 0.02 12.45 10.11
C ILE A 208 -0.26 13.82 10.76
N PHE A 209 -1.54 14.11 10.98
CA PHE A 209 -1.98 15.32 11.66
C PHE A 209 -1.40 15.42 13.08
N GLY A 210 -0.88 16.59 13.42
CA GLY A 210 -0.32 16.90 14.74
C GLY A 210 -0.12 18.40 14.91
N GLU A 211 0.35 18.85 16.09
CA GLU A 211 0.52 20.27 16.39
C GLU A 211 1.42 21.00 15.37
N ASP A 212 2.49 20.35 14.92
CA ASP A 212 3.42 20.88 13.91
C ASP A 212 2.96 20.63 12.46
N TYR A 213 1.95 19.78 12.24
CA TYR A 213 1.51 19.29 10.93
C TYR A 213 0.01 19.46 10.75
N ALA A 214 -0.46 20.71 10.79
CA ALA A 214 -1.89 21.04 10.79
C ALA A 214 -2.66 20.61 9.52
N ASN A 215 -1.97 20.30 8.41
CA ASN A 215 -2.60 19.76 7.20
C ASN A 215 -2.38 18.23 7.05
N GLY A 216 -1.89 17.58 8.09
CA GLY A 216 -1.54 16.16 8.08
C GLY A 216 -2.73 15.23 7.90
N PHE A 217 -2.42 13.99 7.54
CA PHE A 217 -3.38 12.92 7.34
C PHE A 217 -4.00 12.50 8.69
N THR A 218 -5.32 12.55 8.80
CA THR A 218 -6.03 12.25 10.05
C THR A 218 -6.46 10.78 10.13
N PHE A 219 -6.83 10.32 11.34
CA PHE A 219 -7.46 9.01 11.47
C PHE A 219 -8.80 8.93 10.72
N ALA A 220 -9.53 10.05 10.60
CA ALA A 220 -10.76 10.09 9.81
C ALA A 220 -10.48 9.88 8.32
N ASP A 221 -9.38 10.42 7.80
CA ASP A 221 -8.93 10.15 6.43
C ASP A 221 -8.55 8.67 6.26
N TYR A 222 -7.85 8.09 7.23
CA TYR A 222 -7.53 6.65 7.22
C TYR A 222 -8.79 5.79 7.16
N LYS A 223 -9.79 6.09 8.01
CA LYS A 223 -11.09 5.42 7.98
C LYS A 223 -11.76 5.56 6.61
N ALA A 224 -11.72 6.76 6.02
CA ALA A 224 -12.32 7.00 4.71
C ALA A 224 -11.63 6.23 3.57
N GLU A 225 -10.30 6.02 3.65
CA GLU A 225 -9.57 5.14 2.72
C GLU A 225 -10.05 3.69 2.88
N ILE A 226 -10.02 3.16 4.09
CA ILE A 226 -10.42 1.78 4.39
C ILE A 226 -11.89 1.53 4.02
N ASP A 227 -12.81 2.42 4.38
CA ASP A 227 -14.24 2.30 4.07
C ASP A 227 -14.52 2.36 2.56
N ALA A 228 -13.64 3.01 1.80
CA ALA A 228 -13.70 3.01 0.34
C ALA A 228 -13.02 1.78 -0.29
N GLY A 229 -12.49 0.85 0.51
CA GLY A 229 -11.77 -0.33 0.04
C GLY A 229 -10.33 -0.07 -0.39
N ARG A 230 -9.74 1.06 0.02
CA ARG A 230 -8.34 1.42 -0.26
C ARG A 230 -7.47 1.07 0.94
N VAL A 231 -6.33 0.45 0.65
CA VAL A 231 -5.30 0.10 1.64
C VAL A 231 -4.30 1.24 1.74
N VAL A 232 -3.59 1.34 2.87
CA VAL A 232 -2.68 2.46 3.16
C VAL A 232 -1.36 1.90 3.67
N MET A 233 -0.22 2.38 3.14
CA MET A 233 1.07 2.06 3.73
C MET A 233 1.32 2.99 4.92
N ILE A 234 1.45 2.40 6.10
CA ILE A 234 1.70 3.10 7.36
C ILE A 234 3.20 3.28 7.52
N GLN A 235 3.63 4.50 7.88
CA GLN A 235 5.02 4.83 8.13
C GLN A 235 5.25 5.09 9.62
N VAL A 236 6.10 4.26 10.23
CA VAL A 236 6.71 4.52 11.54
C VAL A 236 8.19 4.83 11.34
N THR A 237 8.84 5.38 12.36
CA THR A 237 10.26 5.74 12.28
C THR A 237 11.11 4.51 11.98
N GLY A 238 11.69 4.45 10.79
CA GLY A 238 12.48 3.31 10.33
C GLY A 238 11.66 2.14 9.78
N HIS A 239 10.33 2.15 9.74
CA HIS A 239 9.61 0.99 9.19
C HIS A 239 8.34 1.33 8.41
N SER A 240 8.12 0.62 7.30
CA SER A 240 6.89 0.66 6.52
C SER A 240 6.05 -0.58 6.79
N MET A 241 4.75 -0.39 6.96
CA MET A 241 3.79 -1.46 7.24
C MET A 241 2.56 -1.35 6.34
N PHE A 242 1.86 -2.46 6.14
CA PHE A 242 0.67 -2.53 5.30
C PHE A 242 -0.61 -2.42 6.14
N GLY A 243 -1.28 -1.26 6.11
CA GLY A 243 -2.52 -1.00 6.82
C GLY A 243 -3.75 -1.39 6.01
N TYR A 244 -4.65 -2.17 6.61
CA TYR A 244 -5.83 -2.74 5.94
C TYR A 244 -7.12 -2.67 6.76
N GLY A 245 -7.10 -2.03 7.93
CA GLY A 245 -8.29 -1.92 8.75
C GLY A 245 -8.16 -0.99 9.94
N TYR A 246 -9.29 -0.64 10.54
CA TYR A 246 -9.35 0.10 11.78
C TYR A 246 -10.36 -0.52 12.76
N GLY A 247 -10.22 -0.18 14.04
CA GLY A 247 -11.11 -0.61 15.11
C GLY A 247 -11.52 0.54 16.02
N ASP A 248 -12.13 0.18 17.16
CA ASP A 248 -12.44 1.14 18.22
C ASP A 248 -11.15 1.72 18.85
N ASN A 249 -11.28 2.83 19.58
CA ASN A 249 -10.18 3.50 20.29
C ASN A 249 -8.99 3.85 19.38
N ASP A 250 -9.29 4.34 18.17
CA ASP A 250 -8.33 4.71 17.15
C ASP A 250 -7.34 3.59 16.77
N THR A 251 -7.76 2.32 16.90
CA THR A 251 -6.94 1.16 16.54
C THR A 251 -6.76 1.07 15.03
N VAL A 252 -5.54 0.79 14.57
CA VAL A 252 -5.23 0.37 13.19
C VAL A 252 -4.78 -1.08 13.15
N TYR A 253 -5.19 -1.80 12.10
CA TYR A 253 -4.80 -3.17 11.79
C TYR A 253 -3.82 -3.19 10.61
N PHE A 254 -2.70 -3.90 10.76
CA PHE A 254 -1.65 -3.93 9.75
C PHE A 254 -0.81 -5.22 9.77
N TYR A 255 -0.11 -5.45 8.66
CA TYR A 255 0.96 -6.45 8.55
C TYR A 255 2.33 -5.77 8.52
N ASN A 256 3.29 -6.32 9.29
CA ASN A 256 4.55 -5.66 9.65
C ASN A 256 5.76 -6.14 8.83
N THR A 257 5.61 -7.03 7.85
CA THR A 257 6.69 -7.67 7.07
C THR A 257 7.60 -8.65 7.82
N TRP A 258 7.46 -8.83 9.14
CA TRP A 258 8.34 -9.71 9.94
C TRP A 258 7.71 -11.07 10.23
N ASP A 259 6.38 -11.12 10.26
CA ASP A 259 5.60 -12.35 10.45
C ASP A 259 4.25 -12.24 9.70
N ASP A 260 3.49 -13.34 9.70
CA ASP A 260 2.18 -13.46 9.05
C ASP A 260 1.00 -13.18 10.01
N GLN A 261 1.26 -12.59 11.16
CA GLN A 261 0.26 -12.32 12.19
C GLN A 261 -0.37 -10.94 12.02
N GLU A 262 -1.61 -10.80 12.47
CA GLU A 262 -2.27 -9.51 12.58
C GLU A 262 -1.64 -8.69 13.72
N HIS A 263 -1.27 -7.45 13.42
CA HIS A 263 -0.74 -6.49 14.39
C HIS A 263 -1.65 -5.28 14.52
N THR A 264 -1.56 -4.62 15.68
CA THR A 264 -2.31 -3.39 15.95
C THR A 264 -1.46 -2.36 16.69
N MET A 265 -1.86 -1.09 16.53
CA MET A 265 -1.41 0.04 17.34
C MET A 265 -2.52 1.10 17.37
N THR A 266 -2.44 2.05 18.28
CA THR A 266 -3.28 3.26 18.21
C THR A 266 -2.74 4.20 17.13
N TRP A 267 -3.62 4.82 16.35
CA TRP A 267 -3.25 5.83 15.36
C TRP A 267 -2.45 6.97 15.99
N GLY A 268 -1.35 7.37 15.34
CA GLY A 268 -0.40 8.35 15.85
C GLY A 268 0.41 7.87 17.06
N GLY A 269 0.28 6.60 17.44
CA GLY A 269 1.04 5.97 18.50
C GLY A 269 2.34 5.36 18.00
N THR A 270 2.80 4.35 18.75
CA THR A 270 4.09 3.69 18.53
C THR A 270 3.90 2.22 18.26
N TYR A 271 4.72 1.66 17.37
CA TYR A 271 4.84 0.22 17.18
C TYR A 271 6.30 -0.20 17.31
N SER A 272 6.60 -1.17 18.18
CA SER A 272 7.98 -1.61 18.41
C SER A 272 8.96 -0.46 18.74
N GLU A 273 8.52 0.49 19.57
CA GLU A 273 9.25 1.73 19.94
C GLU A 273 9.48 2.72 18.79
N MET A 274 8.82 2.53 17.65
CA MET A 274 8.89 3.41 16.49
C MET A 274 7.61 4.26 16.38
N ASP A 275 7.76 5.57 16.44
CA ASP A 275 6.64 6.52 16.34
C ASP A 275 6.06 6.55 14.92
N GLN A 276 4.74 6.51 14.79
CA GLN A 276 4.07 6.78 13.51
C GLN A 276 4.29 8.24 13.12
N TRP A 277 4.86 8.47 11.94
CA TRP A 277 5.07 9.81 11.42
C TRP A 277 4.20 10.10 10.19
N GLY A 278 3.82 9.09 9.40
CA GLY A 278 3.14 9.36 8.14
C GLY A 278 2.43 8.17 7.53
N VAL A 279 1.98 8.39 6.31
CA VAL A 279 1.39 7.39 5.42
C VAL A 279 1.88 7.60 4.00
N VAL A 280 1.82 6.52 3.21
CA VAL A 280 1.88 6.58 1.76
C VAL A 280 0.59 5.98 1.23
N CYS A 281 -0.08 6.73 0.36
CA CYS A 281 -1.34 6.34 -0.24
C CYS A 281 -1.17 6.26 -1.75
N PHE A 282 -1.81 5.27 -2.37
CA PHE A 282 -2.10 5.33 -3.79
C PHE A 282 -3.47 4.79 -4.12
N THR A 283 -4.10 5.38 -5.14
CA THR A 283 -5.32 4.84 -5.73
C THR A 283 -5.00 4.30 -7.12
N PRO A 284 -5.22 3.00 -7.38
CA PRO A 284 -5.02 2.45 -8.71
C PRO A 284 -6.08 2.99 -9.68
N GLU A 285 -5.67 3.28 -10.91
CA GLU A 285 -6.48 3.83 -11.99
C GLU A 285 -6.18 3.11 -13.31
N GLY A 286 -7.06 3.23 -14.31
CA GLY A 286 -6.85 2.59 -15.62
C GLY A 286 -7.09 1.08 -15.65
N GLY A 287 -7.72 0.52 -14.61
CA GLY A 287 -8.13 -0.88 -14.58
C GLY A 287 -9.19 -1.24 -15.62
N SER A 288 -9.37 -2.54 -15.86
CA SER A 288 -10.36 -3.05 -16.82
C SER A 288 -11.67 -3.40 -16.12
N ALA A 289 -12.82 -3.13 -16.74
CA ALA A 289 -14.12 -3.47 -16.15
C ALA A 289 -14.21 -4.98 -15.86
N VAL A 290 -14.63 -5.33 -14.63
CA VAL A 290 -14.91 -6.73 -14.28
C VAL A 290 -16.20 -7.16 -14.99
N PRO A 291 -16.19 -8.21 -15.84
CA PRO A 291 -17.40 -8.66 -16.53
C PRO A 291 -18.47 -9.06 -15.53
N LEU A 292 -19.69 -8.54 -15.70
CA LEU A 292 -20.82 -8.96 -14.87
C LEU A 292 -21.06 -10.47 -15.07
N PRO A 293 -21.28 -11.23 -13.99
CA PRO A 293 -21.71 -12.63 -14.11
C PRO A 293 -22.93 -12.75 -15.04
N PRO A 294 -22.97 -13.74 -15.96
CA PRO A 294 -24.11 -13.96 -16.85
C PRO A 294 -25.45 -14.13 -16.11
N SER A 295 -25.41 -14.53 -14.85
CA SER A 295 -26.58 -14.64 -13.97
C SER A 295 -27.28 -13.30 -13.72
N ILE A 296 -26.57 -12.18 -13.70
CA ILE A 296 -27.17 -10.84 -13.53
C ILE A 296 -27.85 -10.38 -14.84
N LEU A 297 -27.32 -10.77 -16.00
CA LEU A 297 -27.93 -10.47 -17.30
C LEU A 297 -29.25 -11.23 -17.53
N LEU A 298 -29.40 -12.43 -16.96
CA LEU A 298 -30.64 -13.23 -17.09
C LEU A 298 -31.85 -12.63 -16.36
N PHE A 299 -31.66 -11.90 -15.26
CA PHE A 299 -32.77 -11.26 -14.54
C PHE A 299 -33.32 -10.03 -15.28
N GLY A 300 -32.54 -9.39 -16.14
CA GLY A 300 -32.97 -8.24 -16.96
C GLY A 300 -33.97 -8.60 -18.07
N PHE A 301 -33.94 -9.84 -18.56
CA PHE A 301 -34.86 -10.33 -19.61
C PHE A 301 -36.07 -11.11 -19.08
N GLY A 302 -36.07 -11.49 -17.79
CA GLY A 302 -37.13 -12.30 -17.18
C GLY A 302 -38.48 -11.61 -16.97
N PHE A 303 -38.54 -10.26 -17.00
CA PHE A 303 -39.78 -9.51 -16.75
C PHE A 303 -40.52 -9.00 -17.99
N ALA A 304 -39.94 -9.16 -19.19
CA ALA A 304 -40.62 -8.77 -20.44
C ALA A 304 -41.59 -9.83 -20.99
N GLY A 305 -41.61 -11.04 -20.42
CA GLY A 305 -42.29 -12.21 -21.00
C GLY A 305 -43.66 -12.61 -20.42
N ILE A 306 -44.13 -12.02 -19.31
CA ILE A 306 -45.34 -12.51 -18.59
C ILE A 306 -46.49 -11.48 -18.63
N GLY A 307 -46.68 -10.83 -19.77
CA GLY A 307 -47.62 -9.71 -19.89
C GLY A 307 -48.53 -9.68 -21.11
N TRP A 308 -48.70 -10.77 -21.88
CA TRP A 308 -49.69 -10.76 -22.98
C TRP A 308 -50.12 -12.16 -23.40
N CYS A 309 -51.05 -12.77 -22.66
CA CYS A 309 -51.86 -13.86 -23.19
C CYS A 309 -53.20 -13.91 -22.44
N GLY A 310 -54.09 -12.96 -22.78
CA GLY A 310 -55.42 -12.87 -22.20
C GLY A 310 -56.48 -12.55 -23.26
N ARG A 311 -57.25 -13.58 -23.64
CA ARG A 311 -58.60 -13.54 -24.22
C ARG A 311 -58.77 -13.04 -25.67
N PHE A 312 -58.87 -13.99 -26.59
CA PHE A 312 -59.85 -13.95 -27.69
C PHE A 312 -60.91 -15.03 -27.46
N ARG A 313 -62.15 -14.61 -27.19
CA ARG A 313 -63.33 -15.49 -27.15
C ARG A 313 -64.27 -15.07 -28.28
N ARG A 314 -64.63 -16.07 -29.08
CA ARG A 314 -65.44 -16.02 -30.31
C ARG A 314 -66.76 -15.27 -30.18
N LYS A 315 -67.18 -14.63 -31.27
CA LYS A 315 -68.50 -14.78 -31.88
C LYS A 315 -68.30 -15.17 -33.33
#